data_AF-A0A914CVX9-F1
#
_entry.id   AF-A0A914CVX9-F1
#
_cell.length_a   1.000
_cell.length_b   1.000
_cell.length_c   1.000
_cell.angle_alpha   90.00
_cell.angle_beta   90.00
_cell.angle_gamma   90.00
#
_symmetry.space_group_name_H-M   'P 1'
#
loop_
_entity.id
_entity.type
_entity.pdbx_description
1 polymer ?
#
loop_
_entity_poly.entity_id
_entity_poly.type
_entity_poly.pdbx_seq_one_letter_code
_entity_poly.pdbx_strand_id
1 'polypeptide(L)'
;MIAASSLKVYQELWHEMSVNHRVQYVDGIPNGIEVVKRDPGFVLLGPIDTMKMYTTGDCSVVVLNEGILPTYFSIPMKKNSPYSSYFSAKIQDFVEHGFIDKWVNDYARYVEFTHNASSQCANSTQSQVGYLSLDQAQGAFWLLIAGLLFSILILSIECIIRLLWGW
;
A
#
# COMPACT_ATOMS: atom_id res chain seq x y z
N MET A 1 11.19 4.10 -20.53
CA MET A 1 11.22 2.62 -20.41
C MET A 1 9.83 2.01 -20.49
N ILE A 2 8.82 2.47 -19.75
CA ILE A 2 7.44 1.93 -19.81
C ILE A 2 6.82 2.12 -21.21
N ALA A 3 6.87 3.34 -21.76
CA ALA A 3 6.34 3.65 -23.10
C ALA A 3 6.99 2.88 -24.26
N ALA A 4 8.23 2.42 -24.08
CA ALA A 4 9.01 1.71 -25.08
C ALA A 4 9.11 0.20 -24.79
N SER A 5 8.37 -0.29 -23.78
CA SER A 5 8.44 -1.69 -23.40
C SER A 5 7.66 -2.57 -24.38
N SER A 6 8.19 -3.77 -24.62
CA SER A 6 7.51 -4.82 -25.39
C SER A 6 6.49 -5.62 -24.57
N LEU A 7 6.43 -5.41 -23.25
CA LEU A 7 5.51 -6.14 -22.37
C LEU A 7 4.12 -5.52 -22.43
N LYS A 8 3.11 -6.36 -22.71
CA LYS A 8 1.71 -5.95 -22.86
C LYS A 8 1.18 -5.18 -21.65
N VAL A 9 1.50 -5.64 -20.44
CA VAL A 9 1.08 -4.99 -19.17
C VAL A 9 1.56 -3.54 -19.09
N TYR A 10 2.79 -3.26 -19.52
CA TYR A 10 3.33 -1.90 -19.50
C TYR A 10 2.80 -1.02 -20.63
N GLN A 11 2.44 -1.62 -21.76
CA GLN A 11 1.75 -0.91 -22.85
C GLN A 11 0.34 -0.49 -22.43
N GLU A 12 -0.41 -1.39 -21.77
CA GLU A 12 -1.73 -1.10 -21.21
C GLU A 12 -1.64 -0.02 -20.11
N LEU A 13 -0.69 -0.16 -19.18
CA LEU A 13 -0.45 0.86 -18.16
C LEU A 13 -0.10 2.21 -18.78
N TRP A 14 0.77 2.24 -19.80
CA TRP A 14 1.10 3.47 -20.52
C TRP A 14 -0.10 4.08 -21.24
N HIS A 15 -0.94 3.24 -21.85
CA HIS A 15 -2.16 3.69 -22.51
C HIS A 15 -3.11 4.34 -21.50
N GLU A 16 -3.35 3.70 -20.36
CA GLU A 16 -4.20 4.27 -19.30
C GLU A 16 -3.67 5.59 -18.74
N MET A 17 -2.35 5.67 -18.52
CA MET A 17 -1.73 6.89 -18.01
C MET A 17 -1.74 8.02 -19.04
N SER A 18 -1.29 7.75 -20.27
CA SER A 18 -0.98 8.76 -21.28
C SER A 18 -2.17 9.12 -22.17
N VAL A 19 -2.93 8.11 -22.61
CA VAL A 19 -4.05 8.29 -23.56
C VAL A 19 -5.36 8.56 -22.83
N ASN A 20 -5.65 7.79 -21.77
CA ASN A 20 -6.87 7.97 -20.98
C ASN A 20 -6.73 9.04 -19.87
N HIS A 21 -5.59 9.74 -19.81
CA HIS A 21 -5.31 10.83 -18.88
C HIS A 21 -5.53 10.47 -17.40
N ARG A 22 -5.28 9.20 -17.00
CA ARG A 22 -5.40 8.75 -15.60
C ARG A 22 -4.15 9.02 -14.76
N VAL A 23 -3.20 9.80 -15.28
CA VAL A 23 -1.97 10.16 -14.57
C VAL A 23 -2.06 11.57 -13.99
N GLN A 24 -1.73 11.69 -12.70
CA GLN A 24 -1.50 12.97 -12.05
C GLN A 24 -0.02 13.12 -11.75
N TYR A 25 0.61 14.12 -12.36
CA TYR A 25 1.99 14.45 -12.07
C TYR A 25 2.07 15.26 -10.78
N VAL A 26 3.03 14.92 -9.93
CA VAL A 26 3.24 15.55 -8.62
C VAL A 26 4.70 15.97 -8.48
N ASP A 27 4.92 17.12 -7.84
CA ASP A 27 6.24 17.66 -7.60
C ASP A 27 6.87 16.97 -6.38
N GLY A 28 7.44 15.80 -6.61
CA GLY A 28 8.19 15.03 -5.62
C GLY A 28 7.35 14.01 -4.83
N ILE A 29 8.07 13.08 -4.19
CA ILE A 29 7.49 11.97 -3.43
C ILE A 29 6.68 12.44 -2.21
N PRO A 30 7.08 13.44 -1.42
CA PRO A 30 6.29 13.90 -0.27
C PRO A 30 4.88 14.36 -0.67
N ASN A 31 4.77 15.18 -1.72
CA ASN A 31 3.49 15.65 -2.24
C ASN A 31 2.65 14.51 -2.82
N GLY A 32 3.29 13.55 -3.50
CA GLY A 32 2.61 12.35 -3.99
C GLY A 32 2.00 11.50 -2.87
N ILE A 33 2.69 11.37 -1.74
CA ILE A 33 2.18 10.66 -0.56
C ILE A 33 0.94 11.37 0.01
N GLU A 34 0.94 12.71 0.08
CA GLU A 34 -0.23 13.46 0.54
C GLU A 34 -1.45 13.30 -0.37
N VAL A 35 -1.25 13.18 -1.69
CA VAL A 35 -2.33 12.92 -2.64
C VAL A 35 -2.94 11.54 -2.40
N VAL A 36 -2.12 10.50 -2.28
CA VAL A 36 -2.59 9.13 -2.02
C VAL A 36 -3.30 9.00 -0.67
N LYS A 37 -2.85 9.73 0.36
CA LYS A 37 -3.55 9.77 1.65
C LYS A 37 -4.92 10.42 1.57
N ARG A 38 -5.06 11.45 0.71
CA ARG A 38 -6.31 12.18 0.55
C ARG A 38 -7.32 11.39 -0.27
N ASP A 39 -6.85 10.68 -1.28
CA ASP A 39 -7.68 9.92 -2.20
C ASP A 39 -7.15 8.48 -2.36
N PRO A 40 -7.80 7.49 -1.73
CA PRO A 40 -7.37 6.09 -1.78
C PRO A 40 -7.57 5.44 -3.16
N GLY A 41 -8.21 6.14 -4.11
CA GLY A 41 -8.31 5.70 -5.50
C GLY A 41 -7.02 5.85 -6.31
N PHE A 42 -6.01 6.56 -5.79
CA PHE A 42 -4.73 6.79 -6.46
C PHE A 42 -3.61 5.93 -5.87
N VAL A 43 -2.65 5.59 -6.75
CA VAL A 43 -1.41 4.91 -6.39
C VAL A 43 -0.23 5.77 -6.84
N LEU A 44 0.76 5.94 -5.97
CA LEU A 44 2.00 6.63 -6.31
C LEU A 44 2.99 5.67 -6.94
N LEU A 45 3.51 6.03 -8.12
CA LEU A 45 4.59 5.32 -8.80
C LEU A 45 5.90 6.09 -8.62
N GLY A 46 6.92 5.45 -8.04
CA GLY A 46 8.21 6.08 -7.79
C GLY A 46 9.30 5.08 -7.39
N PRO A 47 10.51 5.58 -7.07
CA PRO A 47 11.61 4.74 -6.60
C PRO A 47 11.28 4.12 -5.24
N ILE A 48 11.34 2.78 -5.16
CA ILE A 48 10.94 2.04 -3.97
C ILE A 48 11.74 2.42 -2.73
N ASP A 49 13.05 2.63 -2.87
CA ASP A 49 13.93 2.94 -1.74
C ASP A 49 13.60 4.31 -1.12
N THR A 50 13.33 5.30 -1.97
CA THR A 50 12.90 6.63 -1.51
C THR A 50 11.53 6.57 -0.85
N MET A 51 10.57 5.83 -1.44
CA MET A 51 9.25 5.69 -0.83
C MET A 51 9.34 5.00 0.53
N LYS A 52 10.13 3.91 0.65
CA LYS A 52 10.36 3.22 1.92
C LYS A 52 10.79 4.19 3.01
N MET A 53 11.78 5.03 2.74
CA MET A 53 12.27 6.04 3.69
C MET A 53 11.17 6.98 4.20
N TYR A 54 10.27 7.44 3.33
CA TYR A 54 9.16 8.31 3.75
C TYR A 54 8.03 7.56 4.45
N THR A 55 7.83 6.28 4.14
CA THR A 55 6.78 5.45 4.74
C THR A 55 7.19 4.80 6.06
N THR A 56 8.48 4.75 6.41
CA THR A 56 8.93 4.05 7.62
C THR A 56 8.31 4.62 8.91
N GLY A 57 7.98 5.91 8.93
CA GLY A 57 7.31 6.56 10.05
C GLY A 57 5.79 6.70 9.94
N ASP A 58 5.20 6.27 8.83
CA ASP A 58 3.81 6.57 8.51
C ASP A 58 3.03 5.30 8.12
N CYS A 59 2.21 4.82 9.05
CA CYS A 59 1.45 3.58 8.84
C CYS A 59 0.16 3.78 8.01
N SER A 60 -0.15 5.01 7.57
CA SER A 60 -1.32 5.26 6.73
C SER A 60 -1.13 4.84 5.27
N VAL A 61 0.13 4.64 4.86
CA VAL A 61 0.52 4.25 3.51
C VAL A 61 1.40 3.01 3.56
N VAL A 62 1.26 2.15 2.55
CA VAL A 62 2.07 0.93 2.43
C VAL A 62 2.78 0.93 1.09
N VAL A 63 4.08 0.62 1.12
CA VAL A 63 4.85 0.38 -0.10
C VAL A 63 4.69 -1.09 -0.46
N LEU A 64 4.15 -1.35 -1.65
CA LEU A 64 4.08 -2.71 -2.19
C LEU A 64 5.49 -3.20 -2.54
N ASN A 65 5.82 -4.42 -2.13
CA ASN A 65 7.18 -4.96 -2.26
C ASN A 65 7.51 -5.48 -3.68
N GLU A 66 6.59 -5.30 -4.63
CA GLU A 66 6.76 -5.70 -6.02
C GLU A 66 7.19 -4.48 -6.86
N GLY A 67 8.44 -4.51 -7.32
CA GLY A 67 8.96 -3.50 -8.23
C GLY A 67 8.46 -3.74 -9.65
N ILE A 68 7.92 -2.69 -10.28
CA ILE A 68 7.47 -2.75 -11.67
C ILE A 68 8.68 -2.70 -12.63
N LEU A 69 9.68 -1.88 -12.34
CA LEU A 69 10.90 -1.77 -13.15
C LEU A 69 12.15 -1.89 -12.26
N PRO A 70 13.06 -2.84 -12.53
CA PRO A 70 14.36 -2.84 -11.88
C PRO A 70 15.20 -1.68 -12.41
N THR A 71 15.52 -0.73 -11.53
CA THR A 71 16.41 0.39 -11.82
C THR A 71 17.67 0.26 -10.99
N TYR A 72 18.83 0.50 -11.61
CA TYR A 72 20.12 0.45 -10.94
C TYR A 72 20.70 1.85 -10.79
N PHE A 73 21.30 2.12 -9.64
CA PHE A 73 22.11 3.31 -9.44
C PHE A 73 23.52 3.07 -9.97
N SER A 74 24.07 4.06 -10.66
CA SER A 74 25.43 4.01 -11.19
C SER A 74 26.10 5.37 -11.00
N ILE A 75 27.41 5.37 -10.86
CA ILE A 75 28.21 6.60 -10.81
C ILE A 75 28.69 6.89 -12.24
N PRO A 76 28.09 7.85 -12.95
CA PRO A 76 28.50 8.13 -14.32
C PRO A 76 29.88 8.81 -14.33
N MET A 77 30.73 8.38 -15.25
CA MET A 77 32.05 8.98 -15.48
C MET A 77 32.15 9.50 -16.91
N LYS A 78 33.04 10.47 -17.15
CA LYS A 78 33.35 10.95 -18.50
C LYS A 78 33.76 9.77 -19.38
N LYS A 79 33.24 9.75 -20.62
CA LYS A 79 33.61 8.73 -21.62
C LYS A 79 35.13 8.63 -21.75
N ASN A 80 35.65 7.41 -21.70
CA ASN A 80 37.08 7.07 -21.72
C ASN A 80 37.90 7.66 -20.55
N SER A 81 37.26 7.90 -19.39
CA SER A 81 38.00 8.27 -18.18
C SER A 81 38.96 7.14 -17.78
N PRO A 82 40.25 7.43 -17.52
CA PRO A 82 41.21 6.41 -17.10
C PRO A 82 40.86 5.78 -15.74
N TYR A 83 39.99 6.45 -14.96
CA TYR A 83 39.58 6.01 -13.63
C TYR A 83 38.40 5.05 -13.64
N SER A 84 37.74 4.83 -14.78
CA SER A 84 36.51 4.03 -14.84
C SER A 84 36.72 2.61 -14.32
N SER A 85 37.77 1.92 -14.77
CA SER A 85 38.07 0.55 -14.34
C SER A 85 38.42 0.48 -12.85
N TYR A 86 39.21 1.44 -12.37
CA TYR A 86 39.60 1.52 -10.97
C TYR A 86 38.39 1.72 -10.04
N PHE A 87 37.50 2.67 -10.36
CA PHE A 87 36.29 2.90 -9.57
C PHE A 87 35.33 1.71 -9.61
N SER A 88 35.12 1.10 -10.79
CA SER A 88 34.28 -0.09 -10.90
C SER A 88 34.79 -1.24 -10.03
N ALA A 89 36.10 -1.52 -10.04
CA ALA A 89 36.69 -2.55 -9.19
C ALA A 89 36.53 -2.22 -7.70
N LYS A 90 36.72 -0.96 -7.30
CA LYS A 90 36.56 -0.55 -5.89
C LYS A 90 35.12 -0.60 -5.40
N ILE A 91 34.15 -0.25 -6.25
CA ILE A 91 32.73 -0.39 -5.92
C ILE A 91 32.39 -1.88 -5.74
N GLN A 92 32.90 -2.75 -6.61
CA GLN A 92 32.73 -4.19 -6.47
C GLN A 92 33.31 -4.70 -5.14
N ASP A 93 34.54 -4.29 -4.78
CA ASP A 93 35.14 -4.61 -3.48
C ASP A 93 34.19 -4.19 -2.33
N PHE A 94 33.63 -2.98 -2.37
CA PHE A 94 32.74 -2.50 -1.30
C PHE A 94 31.43 -3.30 -1.20
N VAL A 95 30.88 -3.74 -2.34
CA VAL A 95 29.69 -4.60 -2.37
C VAL A 95 30.01 -5.98 -1.81
N GLU A 96 31.10 -6.61 -2.25
CA GLU A 96 31.48 -7.96 -1.81
C GLU A 96 31.81 -8.04 -0.32
N HIS A 97 32.37 -6.97 0.25
CA HIS A 97 32.64 -6.88 1.68
C HIS A 97 31.42 -6.42 2.50
N GLY A 98 30.26 -6.15 1.88
CA GLY A 98 29.02 -5.76 2.56
C GLY A 98 29.03 -4.32 3.11
N PHE A 99 29.94 -3.46 2.68
CA PHE A 99 29.98 -2.06 3.13
C PHE A 99 28.77 -1.26 2.63
N ILE A 100 28.32 -1.54 1.41
CA ILE A 100 27.15 -0.88 0.83
C ILE A 100 25.90 -1.22 1.65
N ASP A 101 25.69 -2.49 1.96
CA ASP A 101 24.54 -2.94 2.77
C ASP A 101 24.55 -2.30 4.16
N LYS A 102 25.73 -2.22 4.79
CA LYS A 102 25.90 -1.55 6.07
C LYS A 102 25.51 -0.07 5.97
N TRP A 103 26.01 0.66 4.97
CA TRP A 103 25.69 2.08 4.81
C TRP A 103 24.21 2.33 4.53
N VAL A 104 23.57 1.48 3.71
CA VAL A 104 22.13 1.56 3.46
C VAL A 104 21.35 1.37 4.76
N ASN A 105 21.68 0.36 5.55
CA ASN A 105 21.02 0.10 6.83
C ASN A 105 21.28 1.19 7.88
N ASP A 106 22.52 1.69 7.98
CA ASP A 106 22.87 2.79 8.90
C ASP A 106 22.12 4.08 8.52
N TYR A 107 22.01 4.38 7.22
CA TYR A 107 21.24 5.52 6.74
C TYR A 107 19.73 5.36 6.99
N ALA A 108 19.17 4.17 6.75
CA ALA A 108 17.77 3.89 7.03
C ALA A 108 17.41 4.13 8.50
N ARG A 109 18.25 3.64 9.44
CA ARG A 109 18.08 3.89 10.87
C ARG A 109 18.18 5.37 11.24
N TYR A 110 19.08 6.10 10.61
CA TYR A 110 19.19 7.54 10.81
C TYR A 110 17.91 8.28 10.37
N VAL A 111 17.36 7.92 9.21
CA VAL A 111 16.11 8.49 8.70
C VAL A 111 14.94 8.16 9.63
N GLU A 112 14.82 6.91 10.08
CA GLU A 112 13.83 6.47 11.08
C GLU A 112 13.86 7.34 12.33
N PHE A 113 15.06 7.52 12.89
CA PHE A 113 15.26 8.35 14.07
C PHE A 113 14.88 9.82 13.82
N THR A 114 15.28 10.37 12.68
CA THR A 114 15.06 11.80 12.35
C THR A 114 13.58 12.11 12.12
N HIS A 115 12.83 11.18 11.52
CA HIS A 115 11.42 11.37 11.21
C HIS A 115 10.48 11.08 12.38
N ASN A 116 11.00 10.85 13.61
CA ASN A 116 10.22 10.36 14.75
C ASN A 116 9.29 9.24 14.31
N ALA A 117 9.82 8.32 13.48
CA ALA A 117 9.12 7.12 13.06
C ALA A 117 8.90 6.29 14.33
N SER A 118 7.83 6.62 15.04
CA SER A 118 7.48 5.95 16.26
C SER A 118 7.39 4.47 15.89
N SER A 119 7.96 3.61 16.72
CA SER A 119 7.91 2.16 16.60
C SER A 119 6.47 1.59 16.62
N GLN A 120 5.45 2.41 16.37
CA GLN A 120 4.03 2.12 16.44
C GLN A 120 3.51 1.40 15.18
N CYS A 121 4.18 1.49 14.03
CA CYS A 121 3.79 0.69 12.86
C CYS A 121 4.10 -0.82 13.02
N ALA A 122 4.84 -1.22 14.07
CA ALA A 122 5.19 -2.61 14.35
C ALA A 122 4.00 -3.46 14.87
N ASN A 123 2.82 -2.87 15.10
CA ASN A 123 1.69 -3.57 15.72
C ASN A 123 0.60 -4.05 14.75
N SER A 124 0.69 -3.81 13.43
CA SER A 124 -0.31 -4.32 12.47
C SER A 124 -0.03 -5.74 11.97
N THR A 125 1.15 -6.31 12.25
CA THR A 125 1.52 -7.71 11.97
C THR A 125 1.46 -8.62 13.19
N GLN A 126 0.87 -8.17 14.30
CA GLN A 126 0.23 -9.15 15.19
C GLN A 126 -1.00 -9.63 14.45
N SER A 127 -0.93 -10.86 13.91
CA SER A 127 -2.10 -11.68 13.65
C SER A 127 -3.08 -11.46 14.79
N GLN A 128 -4.10 -10.62 14.57
CA GLN A 128 -5.09 -10.33 15.58
C GLN A 128 -5.66 -11.68 15.93
N VAL A 129 -5.36 -12.17 17.13
CA VAL A 129 -6.03 -13.32 17.72
C VAL A 129 -7.51 -12.94 17.67
N GLY A 130 -8.22 -13.50 16.69
CA GLY A 130 -9.47 -12.95 16.19
C GLY A 130 -10.55 -13.02 17.25
N TYR A 131 -10.68 -11.96 18.04
CA TYR A 131 -11.89 -11.73 18.80
C TYR A 131 -12.93 -11.27 17.79
N LEU A 132 -13.99 -12.06 17.64
CA LEU A 132 -15.11 -11.71 16.77
C LEU A 132 -15.74 -10.44 17.34
N SER A 133 -15.57 -9.32 16.63
CA SER A 133 -16.17 -8.07 17.07
C SER A 133 -17.69 -8.15 16.90
N LEU A 134 -18.42 -7.50 17.82
CA LEU A 134 -19.89 -7.48 17.78
C LEU A 134 -20.42 -6.87 16.47
N ASP A 135 -19.62 -6.01 15.84
CA ASP A 135 -19.90 -5.37 14.54
C ASP A 135 -20.01 -6.41 13.41
N GLN A 136 -19.12 -7.40 13.40
CA GLN A 136 -19.17 -8.51 12.43
C GLN A 136 -20.37 -9.45 12.67
N ALA A 137 -20.83 -9.55 13.92
CA ALA A 137 -21.98 -10.37 14.30
C ALA A 137 -23.34 -9.64 14.21
N GLN A 138 -23.37 -8.35 13.86
CA GLN A 138 -24.58 -7.52 13.87
C GLN A 138 -25.68 -8.06 12.95
N GLY A 139 -25.31 -8.68 11.83
CA GLY A 139 -26.26 -9.28 10.89
C GLY A 139 -27.13 -10.39 11.52
N ALA A 140 -26.56 -11.20 12.41
CA ALA A 140 -27.31 -12.26 13.10
C ALA A 140 -28.36 -11.69 14.05
N PHE A 141 -28.05 -10.57 14.74
CA PHE A 141 -29.00 -9.88 15.61
C PHE A 141 -30.14 -9.23 14.82
N TRP A 142 -29.84 -8.61 13.67
CA TRP A 142 -30.87 -8.04 12.80
C TRP A 142 -31.82 -9.10 12.24
N LEU A 143 -31.29 -10.26 11.82
CA LEU A 143 -32.11 -11.39 11.38
C LEU A 143 -33.02 -11.92 12.49
N LEU A 144 -32.50 -12.02 13.71
CA LEU A 144 -33.28 -12.49 14.87
C LEU A 144 -34.43 -11.52 15.19
N ILE A 145 -34.15 -10.21 15.22
CA ILE A 145 -35.18 -9.18 15.46
C ILE A 145 -36.24 -9.20 14.35
N ALA A 146 -35.81 -9.29 13.09
CA ALA A 146 -36.73 -9.34 11.95
C ALA A 146 -37.64 -10.58 12.01
N GLY A 147 -37.08 -11.75 12.32
CA GLY A 147 -37.85 -12.99 12.49
C GLY A 147 -38.86 -12.88 13.64
N LEU A 148 -38.47 -12.28 14.76
CA LEU A 148 -39.34 -12.12 15.93
C LEU A 148 -40.49 -11.15 15.65
N LEU A 149 -40.22 -10.02 14.98
CA LEU A 149 -41.26 -9.09 14.52
C LEU A 149 -42.22 -9.75 13.52
N PHE A 150 -41.69 -10.55 12.59
CA PHE A 150 -42.50 -11.24 11.59
C PHE A 150 -43.43 -12.29 12.23
N SER A 151 -42.92 -13.07 13.19
CA SER A 151 -43.75 -14.01 13.96
C SER A 151 -44.85 -13.31 14.76
N ILE A 152 -44.54 -12.18 15.41
CA ILE A 152 -45.55 -11.39 16.14
C ILE A 152 -46.63 -10.88 15.18
N LEU A 153 -46.24 -10.42 13.98
CA LEU A 153 -47.17 -9.98 12.94
C LEU A 153 -48.11 -11.11 12.48
N ILE A 154 -47.58 -12.29 12.21
CA ILE A 154 -48.41 -13.44 11.81
C ILE A 154 -49.39 -13.82 12.93
N LEU A 155 -48.91 -13.89 14.18
CA LEU A 155 -49.74 -14.26 15.32
C LEU A 155 -50.86 -13.24 15.56
N SER A 156 -50.55 -11.95 15.47
CA SER A 156 -51.56 -10.89 15.59
C SER A 156 -52.58 -10.93 14.45
N ILE A 157 -52.18 -11.21 13.21
CA ILE A 157 -53.10 -11.42 12.09
C ILE A 157 -54.00 -12.64 12.34
N GLU A 158 -53.45 -13.77 12.80
CA GLU A 158 -54.26 -14.96 13.08
C GLU A 158 -55.26 -14.72 14.22
N CYS A 159 -54.85 -14.01 15.28
CA CYS A 159 -55.76 -13.61 16.35
C CYS A 159 -56.89 -12.71 15.84
N ILE A 160 -56.58 -11.74 14.97
CA ILE A 160 -57.59 -10.84 14.37
C ILE A 160 -58.55 -11.63 13.48
N ILE A 161 -58.04 -12.54 12.64
CA ILE A 161 -58.87 -13.39 11.78
C ILE A 161 -59.76 -14.29 12.63
N ARG A 162 -59.23 -14.94 13.67
CA ARG A 162 -60.05 -15.77 14.59
C ARG A 162 -61.09 -14.95 15.36
N LEU A 163 -60.82 -13.69 15.67
CA LEU A 163 -61.78 -12.78 16.29
C LEU A 163 -62.85 -12.30 15.30
N LEU A 164 -62.49 -12.06 14.04
CA LEU A 164 -63.40 -11.60 12.98
C LEU A 164 -64.26 -12.73 12.38
N TRP A 165 -63.72 -13.95 12.31
CA TRP A 165 -64.42 -15.18 11.88
C TRP A 165 -64.85 -16.05 13.06
N GLY A 166 -64.82 -15.49 14.27
CA GLY A 166 -65.35 -16.12 15.48
C GLY A 166 -66.87 -16.05 15.54
N TRP A 167 -67.53 -16.75 14.60
CA TRP A 167 -68.73 -17.58 14.75
C TRP A 167 -68.73 -18.59 13.61
#